data_AF-F2UQI7-F1
#
_entry.id   AF-F2UQI7-F1
#
_cell.length_a   1.000
_cell.length_b   1.000
_cell.length_c   1.000
_cell.angle_alpha   90.00
_cell.angle_beta   90.00
_cell.angle_gamma   90.00
#
_symmetry.space_group_name_H-M   'P 1'
#
loop_
_entity.id
_entity.type
_entity.pdbx_description
1 polymer ?
#
loop_
_entity_poly.entity_id
_entity_poly.type
_entity_poly.pdbx_seq_one_letter_code
_entity_poly.pdbx_strand_id
1 'polypeptide(L)'
;MQTNKTRKRNNTHTTKSRRRARAAMSAPRPGHGRPVRKEPRDDDDEEEEEEDPYDVLVEKSGCKQEHFALLDCMEESNRDWRKCQGKVRELKECMAKQQAAKQLQQTNK
;
A
#
# COMPACT_ATOMS: atom_id res chain seq x y z
N MET A 1 8.63 -25.38 -46.57
CA MET A 1 9.75 -25.04 -45.66
C MET A 1 10.27 -23.66 -46.02
N GLN A 2 9.87 -22.63 -45.29
CA GLN A 2 10.42 -21.28 -45.41
C GLN A 2 10.66 -20.76 -43.99
N THR A 3 11.95 -20.59 -43.68
CA THR A 3 12.48 -20.15 -42.40
C THR A 3 12.31 -18.64 -42.28
N ASN A 4 11.25 -18.19 -41.62
CA ASN A 4 11.06 -16.78 -41.29
C ASN A 4 11.78 -16.46 -39.98
N LYS A 5 13.03 -16.00 -40.06
CA LYS A 5 13.67 -15.33 -38.92
C LYS A 5 14.41 -14.09 -39.41
N THR A 6 13.62 -13.06 -39.66
CA THR A 6 14.12 -11.73 -40.00
C THR A 6 14.88 -11.15 -38.82
N ARG A 7 16.17 -10.97 -39.06
CA ARG A 7 17.12 -10.19 -38.26
C ARG A 7 16.72 -8.71 -38.26
N LYS A 8 16.61 -8.09 -37.08
CA LYS A 8 17.22 -6.78 -36.78
C LYS A 8 17.12 -6.44 -35.29
N ARG A 9 18.27 -6.59 -34.62
CA ARG A 9 18.64 -5.71 -33.50
C ARG A 9 18.65 -4.28 -34.02
N ASN A 10 18.24 -3.33 -33.19
CA ASN A 10 19.00 -2.10 -32.93
C ASN A 10 18.40 -1.42 -31.69
N ASN A 11 19.03 -1.73 -30.56
CA ASN A 11 18.99 -0.94 -29.35
C ASN A 11 19.91 0.26 -29.56
N THR A 12 19.34 1.46 -29.68
CA THR A 12 20.09 2.71 -29.59
C THR A 12 19.58 3.47 -28.39
N HIS A 13 20.22 3.24 -27.25
CA HIS A 13 20.13 4.11 -26.08
C HIS A 13 20.59 5.51 -26.50
N THR A 14 19.64 6.41 -26.76
CA THR A 14 19.95 7.82 -26.97
C THR A 14 20.20 8.44 -25.59
N THR A 15 21.46 8.49 -25.19
CA THR A 15 21.89 9.21 -23.99
C THR A 15 21.75 10.71 -24.26
N LYS A 16 20.57 11.27 -23.96
CA LYS A 16 20.42 12.73 -23.93
C LYS A 16 21.12 13.25 -22.67
N SER A 17 22.42 13.48 -22.84
CA SER A 17 23.31 14.14 -21.90
C SER A 17 22.81 15.55 -21.63
N ARG A 18 21.95 15.72 -20.61
CA ARG A 18 21.66 17.04 -20.05
C ARG A 18 22.73 17.32 -19.01
N ARG A 19 23.79 18.00 -19.44
CA ARG A 19 24.73 18.68 -18.55
C ARG A 19 23.90 19.63 -17.65
N ARG A 20 23.71 19.29 -16.38
CA ARG A 20 23.22 20.26 -15.39
C ARG A 20 24.41 21.16 -15.04
N ALA A 21 24.33 22.42 -15.45
CA ALA A 21 25.19 23.45 -14.93
C ALA A 21 25.00 23.51 -13.40
N ARG A 22 26.10 23.50 -12.63
CA ARG A 22 26.08 23.80 -11.21
C ARG A 22 25.83 25.29 -11.04
N ALA A 23 24.57 25.66 -10.82
CA ALA A 23 24.22 26.95 -10.27
C ALA A 23 24.46 26.91 -8.75
N ALA A 24 25.46 27.63 -8.26
CA ALA A 24 25.64 27.89 -6.84
C ALA A 24 24.67 29.00 -6.44
N MET A 25 23.60 28.66 -5.72
CA MET A 25 22.71 29.65 -5.14
C MET A 25 22.23 29.11 -3.80
N SER A 26 22.71 29.70 -2.72
CA SER A 26 22.10 29.62 -1.39
C SER A 26 20.70 30.25 -1.47
N ALA A 27 19.73 29.50 -1.97
CA ALA A 27 18.33 29.84 -1.88
C ALA A 27 17.76 29.14 -0.63
N PRO A 28 17.17 29.87 0.33
CA PRO A 28 16.40 29.24 1.40
C PRO A 28 15.35 28.33 0.76
N ARG A 29 15.31 27.07 1.19
CA ARG A 29 14.30 26.11 0.71
C ARG A 29 12.94 26.70 1.08
N PRO A 30 11.98 26.84 0.14
CA PRO A 30 10.61 27.16 0.49
C PRO A 30 10.13 26.06 1.44
N GLY A 31 9.94 26.41 2.71
CA GLY A 31 9.36 25.48 3.67
C GLY A 31 7.97 25.12 3.18
N HIS A 32 7.71 23.84 2.97
CA HIS A 32 6.34 23.33 2.96
C HIS A 32 5.80 23.34 4.39
N GLY A 33 5.71 24.53 5.00
CA GLY A 33 4.86 24.73 6.16
C GLY A 33 3.44 24.62 5.66
N ARG A 34 2.81 23.46 5.85
CA ARG A 34 1.38 23.31 5.56
C ARG A 34 0.66 24.35 6.42
N PRO A 35 -0.06 25.32 5.84
CA PRO A 35 -0.78 26.30 6.63
C PRO A 35 -1.83 25.53 7.44
N VAL A 36 -1.65 25.49 8.76
CA VAL A 36 -2.67 24.97 9.67
C VAL A 36 -3.76 26.01 9.69
N ARG A 37 -4.73 25.87 8.78
CA ARG A 37 -6.05 26.47 8.97
C ARG A 37 -6.56 25.90 10.29
N LYS A 38 -6.77 26.76 11.29
CA LYS A 38 -7.47 26.37 12.51
C LYS A 38 -8.91 26.10 12.10
N GLU A 39 -9.20 24.84 11.82
CA GLU A 39 -10.57 24.35 11.74
C GLU A 39 -11.23 24.61 13.12
N PRO A 40 -12.50 25.06 13.16
CA PRO A 40 -13.28 25.07 14.39
C PRO A 40 -13.25 23.67 15.01
N ARG A 41 -13.02 23.61 16.33
CA ARG A 41 -13.18 22.36 17.07
C ARG A 41 -14.67 22.23 17.33
N ASP A 42 -15.33 21.46 16.49
CA ASP A 42 -16.67 20.97 16.77
C ASP A 42 -16.52 19.89 17.87
N ASP A 43 -16.49 20.36 19.11
CA ASP A 43 -16.70 19.61 20.36
C ASP A 43 -18.23 19.44 20.49
N ASP A 44 -18.80 18.42 19.84
CA ASP A 44 -20.09 17.72 20.12
C ASP A 44 -20.56 17.01 18.82
N ASP A 45 -20.15 15.76 18.64
CA ASP A 45 -20.92 14.73 17.94
C ASP A 45 -20.37 13.39 18.45
N GLU A 46 -21.26 12.44 18.71
CA GLU A 46 -21.06 11.20 19.48
C GLU A 46 -19.66 10.54 19.39
N GLU A 47 -19.25 9.88 20.48
CA GLU A 47 -18.21 8.83 20.50
C GLU A 47 -18.64 7.63 19.62
N GLU A 48 -18.91 7.86 18.33
CA GLU A 48 -18.84 6.81 17.34
C GLU A 48 -17.35 6.51 17.22
N GLU A 49 -16.90 5.48 17.96
CA GLU A 49 -15.57 4.90 17.82
C GLU A 49 -15.21 4.91 16.33
N GLU A 50 -14.24 5.73 15.93
CA GLU A 50 -13.79 5.86 14.54
C GLU A 50 -13.10 4.54 14.17
N GLU A 51 -13.91 3.50 13.96
CA GLU A 51 -13.46 2.16 13.66
C GLU A 51 -12.80 2.23 12.28
N ASP A 52 -11.55 1.79 12.18
CA ASP A 52 -10.81 1.87 10.94
C ASP A 52 -11.64 1.15 9.86
N PRO A 53 -11.95 1.81 8.72
CA PRO A 53 -12.60 1.16 7.60
C PRO A 53 -11.93 -0.17 7.20
N TYR A 54 -10.64 -0.32 7.47
CA TYR A 54 -9.90 -1.57 7.34
C TYR A 54 -10.34 -2.65 8.33
N ASP A 55 -10.48 -2.32 9.62
CA ASP A 55 -10.94 -3.27 10.63
C ASP A 55 -12.36 -3.76 10.30
N VAL A 56 -13.28 -2.85 9.95
CA VAL A 56 -14.63 -3.20 9.49
C VAL A 56 -14.59 -4.17 8.29
N LEU A 57 -13.65 -4.00 7.36
CA LEU A 57 -13.48 -4.88 6.22
C LEU A 57 -12.92 -6.25 6.62
N VAL A 58 -11.97 -6.27 7.55
CA VAL A 58 -11.40 -7.49 8.11
C VAL A 58 -12.49 -8.30 8.83
N GLU A 59 -13.36 -7.64 9.61
CA GLU A 59 -14.51 -8.28 10.25
C GLU A 59 -15.46 -8.91 9.23
N LYS A 60 -15.88 -8.13 8.22
CA LYS A 60 -16.79 -8.59 7.16
C LYS A 60 -16.19 -9.70 6.31
N SER A 61 -14.86 -9.75 6.20
CA SER A 61 -14.15 -10.80 5.46
C SER A 61 -14.07 -12.13 6.21
N GLY A 62 -14.32 -12.15 7.53
CA GLY A 62 -14.13 -13.36 8.35
C GLY A 62 -12.66 -13.76 8.57
N CYS A 63 -11.69 -12.96 8.10
CA CYS A 63 -10.26 -13.16 8.35
C CYS A 63 -9.77 -12.43 9.62
N LYS A 64 -10.69 -12.14 10.55
CA LYS A 64 -10.43 -11.38 11.77
C LYS A 64 -9.47 -12.10 12.72
N GLN A 65 -9.52 -13.44 12.75
CA GLN A 65 -8.67 -14.24 13.61
C GLN A 65 -7.19 -14.13 13.21
N GLU A 66 -6.89 -14.23 11.91
CA GLU A 66 -5.54 -14.09 11.37
C GLU A 66 -5.03 -12.65 11.51
N HIS A 67 -5.92 -11.66 11.45
CA HIS A 67 -5.58 -10.28 11.74
C HIS A 67 -5.15 -10.08 13.19
N PHE A 68 -5.93 -10.57 14.15
CA PHE A 68 -5.54 -10.50 15.56
C PHE A 68 -4.28 -11.30 15.87
N ALA A 69 -4.09 -12.47 15.26
CA ALA A 69 -2.85 -13.22 15.42
C ALA A 69 -1.61 -12.47 14.89
N LEU A 70 -1.78 -11.63 13.87
CA LEU A 70 -0.72 -10.76 13.39
C LEU A 70 -0.45 -9.59 14.35
N LEU A 71 -1.50 -8.98 14.91
CA LEU A 71 -1.38 -7.93 15.92
C LEU A 71 -0.69 -8.44 17.18
N ASP A 72 -1.12 -9.59 17.68
CA ASP A 72 -0.53 -10.28 18.84
C ASP A 72 0.96 -10.55 18.62
N CYS A 73 1.34 -11.12 17.48
CA CYS A 73 2.75 -11.30 17.14
C CYS A 73 3.54 -9.98 17.10
N MET A 74 2.93 -8.90 16.58
CA MET A 74 3.56 -7.59 16.58
C MET A 74 3.72 -7.01 17.99
N GLU A 75 2.78 -7.28 18.89
CA GLU A 75 2.90 -6.89 20.30
C GLU A 75 4.03 -7.67 21.00
N GLU A 76 4.10 -8.99 20.80
CA GLU A 76 5.15 -9.85 21.38
C GLU A 76 6.55 -9.51 20.84
N SER A 77 6.66 -9.24 19.54
CA SER A 77 7.94 -9.08 18.85
C SER A 77 8.49 -7.65 18.86
N ASN A 78 8.01 -6.78 19.76
CA ASN A 78 8.39 -5.36 19.80
C ASN A 78 8.12 -4.63 18.47
N ARG A 79 7.06 -5.03 17.77
CA ARG A 79 6.64 -4.54 16.44
C ARG A 79 7.61 -4.88 15.30
N ASP A 80 8.41 -5.94 15.46
CA ASP A 80 9.25 -6.50 14.40
C ASP A 80 8.46 -7.32 13.37
N TRP A 81 8.00 -6.68 12.29
CA TRP A 81 7.26 -7.35 11.21
C TRP A 81 8.00 -8.55 10.57
N ARG A 82 9.34 -8.55 10.61
CA ARG A 82 10.18 -9.62 10.05
C ARG A 82 9.96 -10.96 10.78
N LYS A 83 9.68 -10.92 12.09
CA LYS A 83 9.39 -12.11 12.89
C LYS A 83 7.96 -12.60 12.68
N CYS A 84 7.05 -11.71 12.28
CA CYS A 84 5.64 -12.01 12.05
C CYS A 84 5.29 -12.40 10.60
N GLN A 85 6.27 -12.66 9.74
CA GLN A 85 6.01 -13.01 8.33
C GLN A 85 5.12 -14.26 8.17
N GLY A 86 5.18 -15.21 9.10
CA GLY A 86 4.28 -16.36 9.13
C GLY A 86 2.81 -15.93 9.23
N LYS A 87 2.49 -15.08 10.21
CA LYS A 87 1.15 -14.53 10.43
C LYS A 87 0.66 -13.65 9.27
N VAL A 88 1.55 -12.88 8.66
CA VAL A 88 1.24 -12.11 7.44
C VAL A 88 0.84 -13.03 6.29
N ARG A 89 1.51 -14.18 6.12
CA ARG A 89 1.17 -15.15 5.07
C ARG A 89 -0.19 -15.80 5.30
N GLU A 90 -0.49 -16.19 6.54
CA GLU A 90 -1.79 -16.75 6.93
C GLU A 90 -2.93 -15.77 6.61
N LEU A 91 -2.79 -14.50 7.02
CA LEU A 91 -3.77 -13.45 6.73
C LEU A 91 -3.95 -13.24 5.22
N LYS A 92 -2.85 -13.23 4.46
CA LYS A 92 -2.89 -13.08 3.00
C LYS A 92 -3.62 -14.24 2.32
N GLU A 93 -3.41 -15.46 2.78
CA GLU A 93 -4.08 -16.65 2.24
C GLU A 93 -5.58 -16.62 2.52
N CYS A 94 -6.00 -16.20 3.72
CA CYS A 94 -7.41 -16.01 4.04
C CYS A 94 -8.06 -14.96 3.12
N MET A 95 -7.44 -13.78 3.01
CA MET A 95 -7.94 -12.69 2.16
C MET A 95 -8.03 -13.08 0.68
N ALA A 96 -7.07 -13.84 0.17
CA ALA A 96 -7.07 -14.33 -1.21
C ALA A 96 -8.27 -15.26 -1.49
N LYS A 97 -8.59 -16.17 -0.56
CA LYS A 97 -9.76 -17.05 -0.66
C LYS A 97 -11.06 -16.23 -0.68
N GLN A 98 -11.16 -15.22 0.17
CA GLN A 98 -12.35 -14.37 0.23
C GLN A 98 -12.52 -13.49 -1.00
N GLN A 99 -11.43 -12.96 -1.56
CA GLN A 99 -11.47 -12.24 -2.82
C GLN A 99 -11.93 -13.15 -3.97
N ALA A 100 -11.48 -14.39 -4.04
CA ALA A 100 -11.93 -15.34 -5.06
C ALA A 100 -13.44 -15.65 -4.93
N ALA A 101 -13.93 -15.86 -3.69
CA ALA A 101 -15.34 -16.08 -3.43
C ALA A 101 -16.21 -14.86 -3.82
N LYS A 102 -15.78 -13.64 -3.49
CA LYS A 102 -16.48 -12.40 -3.90
C LYS A 102 -16.54 -12.26 -5.42
N GLN A 103 -15.45 -12.55 -6.13
CA GLN A 103 -15.42 -12.46 -7.59
C GLN A 103 -16.41 -13.44 -8.23
N LEU A 104 -16.48 -14.70 -7.75
CA LEU A 104 -17.47 -15.68 -8.21
C LEU A 104 -18.91 -15.23 -7.95
N GLN A 105 -19.19 -14.59 -6.82
CA GLN A 105 -20.52 -14.04 -6.53
C GLN A 105 -20.86 -12.86 -7.45
N GLN A 106 -19.88 -12.03 -7.80
CA GLN A 106 -20.07 -10.90 -8.71
C GLN A 106 -20.29 -11.34 -10.16
N THR A 107 -19.70 -12.45 -10.60
CA THR A 107 -19.90 -12.96 -11.98
C THR A 107 -21.24 -13.64 -12.21
N ASN A 108 -21.99 -13.95 -11.15
CA ASN A 108 -23.32 -14.59 -11.21
C ASN A 108 -24.48 -13.59 -11.03
N LYS A 109 -24.18 -12.29 -11.06
CA LYS A 109 -25.15 -11.20 -10.88
C LYS A 109 -25.27 -10.38 -12.15
#